data_AF-A0A532TSX1-F1
#
_entry.id   AF-A0A532TSX1-F1
#
_cell.length_a   1.000
_cell.length_b   1.000
_cell.length_c   1.000
_cell.angle_alpha   90.00
_cell.angle_beta   90.00
_cell.angle_gamma   90.00
#
_symmetry.space_group_name_H-M   'P 1'
#
loop_
_entity.id
_entity.type
_entity.pdbx_description
1 polymer ?
#
loop_
_entity_poly.entity_id
_entity_poly.type
_entity_poly.pdbx_seq_one_letter_code
_entity_poly.pdbx_strand_id
1 'polypeptide(L)'
;MIDQNFLIVLVGLPASGKTTFAILLKETIEQITSYKVKIIDPDKIRNIHFPNKFNSKNEHFVRKTNLERVESALKNNFIVISDDLNYYTSMRHDLKEIAENLKKSFFFIYIATPFEVCVKWNEKRGCTIPNQVISNVNVKFDSFHNYNWDKTLKSYDLSKTENLKIEITNLVKIFNTKLKLARISDTARRNEVQIIDQYHEVLDKQTRLIVGELLKNPELQIYKNRILKLRKLFIKKSLNLSLKDSKISKEYITFLEKNLNLEISY
;
A
#
# COMPACT_ATOMS: atom_id res chain seq x y z
N MET A 1 -11.99 13.87 -5.01
CA MET A 1 -12.43 12.96 -6.07
C MET A 1 -11.40 11.85 -6.11
N ILE A 2 -11.81 10.61 -6.34
CA ILE A 2 -10.86 9.51 -6.53
C ILE A 2 -9.97 9.89 -7.72
N ASP A 3 -8.67 10.00 -7.47
CA ASP A 3 -7.64 10.55 -8.37
C ASP A 3 -6.53 9.53 -8.66
N GLN A 4 -6.71 8.29 -8.21
CA GLN A 4 -5.82 7.17 -8.45
C GLN A 4 -6.63 5.88 -8.48
N ASN A 5 -6.12 4.88 -9.21
CA ASN A 5 -6.67 3.54 -9.16
C ASN A 5 -6.15 2.75 -7.96
N PHE A 6 -6.95 1.81 -7.47
CA PHE A 6 -6.68 1.02 -6.28
C PHE A 6 -7.37 -0.34 -6.36
N LEU A 7 -7.04 -1.24 -5.44
CA LEU A 7 -7.61 -2.57 -5.35
C LEU A 7 -8.70 -2.66 -4.27
N ILE A 8 -9.83 -3.25 -4.61
CA ILE A 8 -10.91 -3.59 -3.68
C ILE A 8 -11.00 -5.10 -3.65
N VAL A 9 -10.85 -5.69 -2.47
CA VAL A 9 -10.91 -7.13 -2.28
C VAL A 9 -12.19 -7.45 -1.52
N LEU A 10 -13.15 -8.07 -2.20
CA LEU A 10 -14.34 -8.58 -1.53
C LEU A 10 -14.00 -9.89 -0.83
N VAL A 11 -14.53 -10.06 0.37
CA VAL A 11 -14.37 -11.27 1.17
C VAL A 11 -15.73 -11.71 1.65
N GLY A 12 -16.02 -13.00 1.65
CA GLY A 12 -17.29 -13.50 2.19
C GLY A 12 -17.69 -14.86 1.65
N LEU A 13 -18.67 -15.48 2.32
CA LEU A 13 -19.14 -16.82 1.99
C LEU A 13 -19.70 -16.92 0.55
N PRO A 14 -19.71 -18.12 -0.06
CA PRO A 14 -20.46 -18.33 -1.29
C PRO A 14 -21.93 -17.92 -1.09
N ALA A 15 -22.53 -17.35 -2.13
CA ALA A 15 -23.90 -16.81 -2.10
C ALA A 15 -24.15 -15.69 -1.07
N SER A 16 -23.13 -15.06 -0.49
CA SER A 16 -23.33 -13.95 0.46
C SER A 16 -23.75 -12.61 -0.17
N GLY A 17 -23.75 -12.52 -1.51
CA GLY A 17 -24.11 -11.33 -2.28
C GLY A 17 -22.93 -10.47 -2.77
N LYS A 18 -21.70 -11.00 -2.71
CA LYS A 18 -20.48 -10.31 -3.19
C LYS A 18 -20.60 -9.79 -4.62
N THR A 19 -21.04 -10.61 -5.57
CA THR A 19 -21.16 -10.19 -6.98
C THR A 19 -22.17 -9.08 -7.17
N THR A 20 -23.31 -9.12 -6.48
CA THR A 20 -24.29 -8.03 -6.46
C THR A 20 -23.68 -6.75 -5.91
N PHE A 21 -22.94 -6.86 -4.80
CA PHE A 21 -22.21 -5.74 -4.21
C PHE A 21 -21.15 -5.17 -5.17
N ALA A 22 -20.38 -6.04 -5.84
CA ALA A 22 -19.33 -5.67 -6.78
C ALA A 22 -19.87 -4.87 -7.96
N ILE A 23 -20.99 -5.32 -8.54
CA ILE A 23 -21.64 -4.68 -9.68
C ILE A 23 -22.11 -3.28 -9.29
N LEU A 24 -22.85 -3.16 -8.18
CA LEU A 24 -23.38 -1.88 -7.75
C LEU A 24 -22.27 -0.91 -7.31
N LEU A 25 -21.20 -1.42 -6.70
CA LEU A 25 -20.02 -0.63 -6.36
C LEU A 25 -19.31 -0.12 -7.62
N LYS A 26 -19.14 -0.97 -8.63
CA LYS A 26 -18.60 -0.59 -9.92
C LYS A 26 -19.42 0.53 -10.55
N GLU A 27 -20.74 0.35 -10.67
CA GLU A 27 -21.64 1.35 -11.26
C GLU A 27 -21.54 2.68 -10.52
N THR A 28 -21.57 2.64 -9.18
CA THR A 28 -21.50 3.85 -8.37
C THR A 28 -20.16 4.58 -8.55
N ILE A 29 -19.04 3.87 -8.56
CA ILE A 29 -17.71 4.47 -8.79
C ILE A 29 -17.62 5.08 -10.20
N GLU A 30 -18.08 4.36 -11.23
CA GLU A 30 -18.01 4.84 -12.62
C GLU A 30 -18.97 6.01 -12.89
N GLN A 31 -20.05 6.16 -12.11
CA GLN A 31 -20.97 7.29 -12.19
C GLN A 31 -20.39 8.57 -11.57
N ILE A 32 -19.62 8.46 -10.50
CA ILE A 32 -19.16 9.62 -9.72
C ILE A 32 -17.67 9.94 -9.89
N THR A 33 -16.97 9.16 -10.72
CA THR A 33 -15.53 9.32 -11.00
C THR A 33 -15.24 9.08 -12.48
N SER A 34 -14.10 9.58 -12.97
CA SER A 34 -13.63 9.29 -14.33
C SER A 34 -12.95 7.92 -14.47
N TYR A 35 -12.81 7.17 -13.38
CA TYR A 35 -12.12 5.87 -13.40
C TYR A 35 -13.04 4.77 -13.90
N LYS A 36 -12.49 3.89 -14.73
CA LYS A 36 -13.13 2.64 -15.11
C LYS A 36 -12.82 1.55 -14.09
N VAL A 37 -13.80 0.70 -13.85
CA VAL A 37 -13.74 -0.37 -12.85
C VAL A 37 -13.80 -1.74 -13.54
N LYS A 38 -12.86 -2.62 -13.21
CA LYS A 38 -12.86 -4.02 -13.64
C LYS A 38 -13.16 -4.93 -12.46
N ILE A 39 -14.21 -5.74 -12.60
CA ILE A 39 -14.50 -6.84 -11.68
C ILE A 39 -13.78 -8.07 -12.22
N ILE A 40 -12.87 -8.62 -11.42
CA ILE A 40 -12.13 -9.84 -11.73
C ILE A 40 -12.68 -10.94 -10.84
N ASP A 41 -13.16 -12.01 -11.48
CA ASP A 41 -13.90 -13.10 -10.87
C ASP A 41 -13.32 -14.43 -11.41
N PRO A 42 -12.78 -15.30 -10.55
CA PRO A 42 -12.19 -16.56 -10.97
C PRO A 42 -13.22 -17.53 -11.56
N ASP A 43 -14.51 -17.42 -11.23
CA ASP A 43 -15.55 -18.27 -11.81
C ASP A 43 -15.71 -17.98 -13.31
N LYS A 44 -15.59 -16.71 -13.73
CA LYS A 44 -15.56 -16.34 -15.16
C LYS A 44 -14.34 -16.91 -15.87
N ILE A 45 -13.18 -16.90 -15.21
CA ILE A 45 -11.95 -17.49 -15.76
C ILE A 45 -12.13 -18.98 -15.93
N ARG A 46 -12.66 -19.66 -14.89
CA ARG A 46 -12.92 -21.09 -14.91
C ARG A 46 -13.89 -21.47 -16.04
N ASN A 47 -14.96 -20.71 -16.23
CA ASN A 47 -15.95 -20.96 -17.28
C ASN A 47 -15.39 -20.74 -18.70
N ILE A 48 -14.50 -19.76 -18.89
CA ILE A 48 -13.85 -19.50 -20.19
C ILE A 48 -12.84 -20.60 -20.54
N HIS A 49 -12.00 -21.00 -19.58
CA HIS A 49 -10.88 -21.90 -19.86
C HIS A 49 -11.22 -23.39 -19.67
N PHE A 50 -12.19 -23.72 -18.80
CA PHE A 50 -12.56 -25.09 -18.46
C PHE A 50 -14.10 -25.27 -18.41
N PRO A 51 -14.81 -25.01 -19.53
CA PRO A 51 -16.24 -25.27 -19.58
C PRO A 51 -16.50 -26.76 -19.28
N ASN A 52 -17.42 -27.03 -18.35
CA ASN A 52 -17.95 -28.36 -18.03
C ASN A 52 -17.02 -29.37 -17.34
N LYS A 53 -15.86 -28.96 -16.79
CA LYS A 53 -15.01 -29.85 -15.95
C LYS A 53 -14.46 -29.12 -14.73
N PHE A 54 -15.08 -29.32 -13.57
CA PHE A 54 -14.44 -28.98 -12.29
C PHE A 54 -13.35 -30.01 -12.00
N ASN A 55 -12.09 -29.58 -12.06
CA ASN A 55 -10.94 -30.41 -11.72
C ASN A 55 -10.03 -29.60 -10.81
N SER A 56 -9.70 -30.14 -9.65
CA SER A 56 -8.82 -29.49 -8.66
C SER A 56 -7.45 -29.14 -9.24
N LYS A 57 -6.97 -29.86 -10.27
CA LYS A 57 -5.72 -29.56 -10.99
C LYS A 57 -5.78 -28.22 -11.74
N ASN A 58 -6.97 -27.73 -12.07
CA ASN A 58 -7.15 -26.47 -12.79
C ASN A 58 -7.19 -25.26 -11.86
N GLU A 59 -7.43 -25.44 -10.56
CA GLU A 59 -7.54 -24.32 -9.59
C GLU A 59 -6.25 -23.51 -9.49
N HIS A 60 -5.08 -24.17 -9.61
CA HIS A 60 -3.81 -23.46 -9.66
C HIS A 60 -3.73 -22.52 -10.88
N PHE A 61 -4.14 -22.99 -12.06
CA PHE A 61 -4.19 -22.17 -13.27
C PHE A 61 -5.18 -21.02 -13.13
N VAL A 62 -6.40 -21.30 -12.63
CA VAL A 62 -7.44 -20.28 -12.42
C VAL A 62 -6.94 -19.22 -11.46
N ARG A 63 -6.37 -19.61 -10.32
CA ARG A 63 -5.82 -18.69 -9.33
C ARG A 63 -4.70 -17.84 -9.90
N LYS A 64 -3.72 -18.45 -10.58
CA LYS A 64 -2.63 -17.72 -11.23
C LYS A 64 -3.15 -16.70 -12.24
N THR A 65 -4.04 -17.12 -13.13
CA THR A 65 -4.66 -16.25 -14.14
C THR A 65 -5.47 -15.12 -13.49
N ASN A 66 -6.16 -15.40 -12.38
CA ASN A 66 -6.91 -14.40 -11.62
C ASN A 66 -5.99 -13.30 -11.09
N LEU A 67 -4.89 -13.67 -10.44
CA LEU A 67 -3.87 -12.76 -9.93
C LEU A 67 -3.23 -11.93 -11.06
N GLU A 68 -2.85 -12.57 -12.18
CA GLU A 68 -2.32 -11.88 -13.36
C GLU A 68 -3.31 -10.87 -13.95
N ARG A 69 -4.61 -11.20 -13.99
CA ARG A 69 -5.65 -10.27 -14.46
C ARG A 69 -5.86 -9.09 -13.51
N VAL A 70 -5.78 -9.31 -12.19
CA VAL A 70 -5.81 -8.24 -11.19
C VAL A 70 -4.63 -7.29 -11.37
N GLU A 71 -3.41 -7.84 -11.44
CA GLU A 71 -2.18 -7.06 -11.61
C GLU A 71 -2.20 -6.27 -12.93
N SER A 72 -2.54 -6.93 -14.04
CA SER A 72 -2.64 -6.30 -15.35
C SER A 72 -3.68 -5.18 -15.39
N ALA A 73 -4.85 -5.38 -14.78
CA ALA A 73 -5.88 -4.34 -14.71
C ALA A 73 -5.42 -3.13 -13.89
N LEU A 74 -4.73 -3.34 -12.76
CA LEU A 74 -4.15 -2.27 -11.95
C LEU A 74 -3.04 -1.50 -12.71
N LYS A 75 -2.19 -2.21 -13.46
CA LYS A 75 -1.16 -1.57 -14.32
C LYS A 75 -1.78 -0.70 -15.40
N ASN A 76 -2.91 -1.14 -15.97
CA ASN A 76 -3.66 -0.41 -16.99
C ASN A 76 -4.63 0.66 -16.41
N ASN A 77 -4.35 1.17 -15.21
CA ASN A 77 -5.06 2.28 -14.56
C ASN A 77 -6.56 2.03 -14.29
N PHE A 78 -7.02 0.77 -14.23
CA PHE A 78 -8.37 0.43 -13.78
C PHE A 78 -8.41 0.36 -12.25
N ILE A 79 -9.52 0.80 -11.65
CA ILE A 79 -9.88 0.36 -10.29
C ILE A 79 -10.29 -1.11 -10.42
N VAL A 80 -9.78 -1.95 -9.53
CA VAL A 80 -10.04 -3.40 -9.61
C VAL A 80 -10.85 -3.85 -8.41
N ILE A 81 -11.92 -4.59 -8.67
CA ILE A 81 -12.67 -5.33 -7.65
C ILE A 81 -12.36 -6.81 -7.84
N SER A 82 -11.70 -7.43 -6.86
CA SER A 82 -11.55 -8.88 -6.80
C SER A 82 -12.81 -9.47 -6.16
N ASP A 83 -13.68 -10.04 -6.98
CA ASP A 83 -14.90 -10.75 -6.55
C ASP A 83 -14.60 -12.25 -6.46
N ASP A 84 -14.02 -12.65 -5.33
CA ASP A 84 -13.70 -14.04 -4.99
C ASP A 84 -14.07 -14.27 -3.51
N LEU A 85 -14.03 -15.51 -3.03
CA LEU A 85 -14.31 -15.87 -1.64
C LEU A 85 -13.32 -15.20 -0.68
N ASN A 86 -12.02 -15.22 -1.03
CA ASN A 86 -10.91 -14.65 -0.26
C ASN A 86 -10.91 -15.02 1.25
N TYR A 87 -11.42 -16.21 1.58
CA TYR A 87 -11.69 -16.63 2.96
C TYR A 87 -10.44 -17.04 3.73
N TYR A 88 -9.37 -17.45 3.04
CA TYR A 88 -8.06 -17.63 3.66
C TYR A 88 -7.26 -16.33 3.67
N THR A 89 -6.51 -16.13 4.76
CA THR A 89 -5.58 -15.01 4.93
C THR A 89 -4.51 -15.00 3.83
N SER A 90 -4.02 -16.18 3.42
CA SER A 90 -3.05 -16.29 2.32
C SER A 90 -3.61 -15.78 0.99
N MET A 91 -4.88 -16.05 0.68
CA MET A 91 -5.52 -15.54 -0.54
C MET A 91 -5.59 -14.00 -0.55
N ARG A 92 -5.87 -13.41 0.62
CA ARG A 92 -5.87 -11.96 0.83
C ARG A 92 -4.46 -11.38 0.75
N HIS A 93 -3.46 -12.12 1.25
CA HIS A 93 -2.05 -11.74 1.18
C HIS A 93 -1.56 -11.62 -0.27
N ASP A 94 -1.84 -12.59 -1.16
CA ASP A 94 -1.39 -12.50 -2.57
C ASP A 94 -1.92 -11.22 -3.25
N LEU A 95 -3.17 -10.85 -2.97
CA LEU A 95 -3.80 -9.65 -3.53
C LEU A 95 -3.22 -8.36 -2.95
N LYS A 96 -2.94 -8.34 -1.64
CA LYS A 96 -2.20 -7.26 -0.97
C LYS A 96 -0.83 -7.07 -1.61
N GLU A 97 -0.09 -8.15 -1.82
CA GLU A 97 1.27 -8.11 -2.37
C GLU A 97 1.27 -7.48 -3.78
N ILE A 98 0.31 -7.84 -4.63
CA ILE A 98 0.13 -7.19 -5.94
C ILE A 98 -0.06 -5.68 -5.79
N ALA A 99 -0.95 -5.24 -4.89
CA ALA A 99 -1.22 -3.82 -4.70
C ALA A 99 0.02 -3.08 -4.17
N GLU A 100 0.73 -3.65 -3.19
CA GLU A 100 1.94 -3.07 -2.61
C GLU A 100 3.08 -2.97 -3.62
N ASN A 101 3.32 -4.03 -4.41
CA ASN A 101 4.34 -4.04 -5.46
C ASN A 101 4.08 -2.97 -6.52
N LEU A 102 2.81 -2.69 -6.83
CA LEU A 102 2.40 -1.63 -7.73
C LEU A 102 2.26 -0.25 -7.07
N LYS A 103 2.59 -0.14 -5.77
CA LYS A 103 2.41 1.07 -4.95
C LYS A 103 0.97 1.62 -5.02
N LYS A 104 -0.01 0.72 -5.01
CA LYS A 104 -1.44 1.03 -5.02
C LYS A 104 -2.04 0.79 -3.64
N SER A 105 -2.99 1.62 -3.26
CA SER A 105 -3.82 1.32 -2.08
C SER A 105 -4.69 0.10 -2.32
N PHE A 106 -5.05 -0.60 -1.25
CA PHE A 106 -6.02 -1.70 -1.29
C PHE A 106 -6.99 -1.62 -0.11
N PHE A 107 -8.18 -2.19 -0.26
CA PHE A 107 -9.19 -2.24 0.80
C PHE A 107 -9.89 -3.59 0.84
N PHE A 108 -9.97 -4.20 2.02
CA PHE A 108 -10.79 -5.39 2.25
C PHE A 108 -12.22 -4.98 2.63
N ILE A 109 -13.20 -5.48 1.89
CA ILE A 109 -14.63 -5.30 2.18
C ILE A 109 -15.24 -6.66 2.49
N TYR A 110 -15.74 -6.83 3.71
CA TYR A 110 -16.31 -8.09 4.15
C TYR A 110 -17.83 -8.11 3.97
N ILE A 111 -18.31 -9.01 3.13
CA ILE A 111 -19.73 -9.31 2.96
C ILE A 111 -20.11 -10.40 3.96
N ALA A 112 -20.48 -9.94 5.16
CA ALA A 112 -20.73 -10.71 6.37
C ALA A 112 -22.17 -11.21 6.48
N THR A 113 -22.78 -11.60 5.35
CA THR A 113 -24.12 -12.16 5.33
C THR A 113 -24.12 -13.50 6.10
N PRO A 114 -25.06 -13.73 7.04
CA PRO A 114 -25.07 -14.95 7.86
C PRO A 114 -25.11 -16.23 7.03
N PHE A 115 -24.51 -17.30 7.55
CA PHE A 115 -24.44 -18.60 6.88
C PHE A 115 -25.83 -19.12 6.48
N GLU A 116 -26.80 -19.05 7.38
CA GLU A 116 -28.16 -19.54 7.17
C GLU A 116 -28.85 -18.77 6.03
N VAL A 117 -28.54 -17.48 5.90
CA VAL A 117 -29.05 -16.65 4.80
C VAL A 117 -28.35 -17.01 3.49
N CYS A 118 -27.03 -17.23 3.52
CA CYS A 118 -26.27 -17.67 2.34
C CYS A 118 -26.82 -19.00 1.79
N VAL A 119 -27.14 -19.96 2.66
CA VAL A 119 -27.76 -21.24 2.26
C VAL A 119 -29.13 -21.00 1.62
N LYS A 120 -30.00 -20.21 2.26
CA LYS A 120 -31.32 -19.86 1.71
C LYS A 120 -31.25 -19.14 0.36
N TRP A 121 -30.28 -18.25 0.17
CA TRP A 121 -30.07 -17.56 -1.10
C TRP A 121 -29.48 -18.49 -2.16
N ASN A 122 -28.63 -19.42 -1.75
CA ASN A 122 -28.10 -20.46 -2.63
C ASN A 122 -29.17 -21.45 -3.14
N GLU A 123 -30.26 -21.67 -2.40
CA GLU A 123 -31.36 -22.51 -2.88
C GLU A 123 -32.20 -21.80 -3.95
N LYS A 124 -32.28 -20.46 -3.89
CA LYS A 124 -33.10 -19.65 -4.80
C LYS A 124 -32.40 -19.25 -6.10
N ARG A 125 -31.10 -19.51 -6.24
CA ARG A 125 -30.33 -19.13 -7.43
C ARG A 125 -30.38 -20.23 -8.50
N GLY A 126 -30.40 -19.86 -9.78
CA GLY A 126 -30.48 -20.81 -10.90
C GLY A 126 -29.30 -21.78 -11.03
N CYS A 127 -28.11 -21.40 -10.54
CA CYS A 127 -26.91 -22.25 -10.54
C CYS A 127 -26.52 -22.58 -9.10
N THR A 128 -27.22 -23.49 -8.41
CA THR A 128 -26.95 -23.82 -7.00
C THR A 128 -25.56 -24.44 -6.82
N ILE A 129 -24.89 -24.11 -5.70
CA ILE A 129 -23.66 -24.80 -5.26
C ILE A 129 -24.10 -25.81 -4.18
N PRO A 130 -23.48 -27.00 -4.06
CA PRO A 130 -23.80 -27.90 -2.96
C PRO A 130 -23.65 -27.21 -1.60
N ASN A 131 -24.68 -27.28 -0.74
CA ASN A 131 -24.66 -26.64 0.59
C ASN A 131 -23.44 -27.04 1.43
N GLN A 132 -22.92 -28.26 1.23
CA GLN A 132 -21.68 -28.73 1.85
C GLN A 132 -20.47 -27.83 1.54
N VAL A 133 -20.38 -27.25 0.34
CA VAL A 133 -19.29 -26.33 -0.02
C VAL A 133 -19.39 -25.04 0.81
N ILE A 134 -20.60 -24.50 0.97
CA ILE A 134 -20.83 -23.29 1.78
C ILE A 134 -20.47 -23.57 3.25
N SER A 135 -20.90 -24.71 3.78
CA SER A 135 -20.58 -25.16 5.14
C SER A 135 -19.06 -25.33 5.32
N ASN A 136 -18.39 -25.99 4.38
CA ASN A 136 -16.94 -26.18 4.41
C ASN A 136 -16.18 -24.84 4.39
N VAL A 137 -16.61 -23.88 3.58
CA VAL A 137 -15.99 -22.54 3.55
C VAL A 137 -16.24 -21.80 4.86
N ASN A 138 -17.45 -21.89 5.43
CA ASN A 138 -17.78 -21.25 6.70
C ASN A 138 -16.91 -21.75 7.85
N VAL A 139 -16.71 -23.07 7.94
CA VAL A 139 -15.84 -23.69 8.97
C VAL A 139 -14.37 -23.31 8.78
N LYS A 140 -13.92 -23.19 7.52
CA LYS A 140 -12.52 -22.88 7.17
C LYS A 140 -12.24 -21.38 7.06
N PHE A 141 -13.20 -20.51 7.36
CA PHE A 141 -13.06 -19.08 7.17
C PHE A 141 -12.08 -18.50 8.21
N ASP A 142 -10.96 -17.94 7.76
CA ASP A 142 -10.00 -17.32 8.67
C ASP A 142 -10.57 -16.00 9.21
N SER A 143 -10.46 -15.80 10.53
CA SER A 143 -10.78 -14.54 11.15
C SER A 143 -9.89 -13.41 10.62
N PHE A 144 -10.47 -12.22 10.48
CA PHE A 144 -9.69 -11.00 10.29
C PHE A 144 -8.91 -10.67 11.57
N HIS A 145 -7.94 -9.76 11.45
CA HIS A 145 -7.17 -9.18 12.57
C HIS A 145 -6.06 -10.04 13.17
N ASN A 146 -5.77 -11.22 12.62
CA ASN A 146 -4.55 -11.97 12.98
C ASN A 146 -3.28 -11.20 12.58
N TYR A 147 -3.37 -10.34 11.56
CA TYR A 147 -2.30 -9.46 11.12
C TYR A 147 -2.76 -8.00 11.01
N ASN A 148 -1.84 -7.07 11.25
CA ASN A 148 -2.16 -5.63 11.18
C ASN A 148 -2.65 -5.16 9.82
N TRP A 149 -2.21 -5.80 8.74
CA TRP A 149 -2.61 -5.51 7.37
C TRP A 149 -3.95 -6.15 7.01
N ASP A 150 -4.35 -7.21 7.70
CA ASP A 150 -5.53 -8.01 7.39
C ASP A 150 -6.76 -7.52 8.17
N LYS A 151 -7.08 -6.24 7.95
CA LYS A 151 -8.20 -5.56 8.59
C LYS A 151 -9.22 -5.18 7.54
N THR A 152 -10.48 -5.47 7.80
CA THR A 152 -11.58 -4.99 6.96
C THR A 152 -11.71 -3.48 7.10
N LEU A 153 -11.90 -2.80 5.97
CA LEU A 153 -12.29 -1.39 5.99
C LEU A 153 -13.73 -1.24 6.45
N LYS A 154 -14.60 -2.11 5.92
CA LYS A 154 -16.02 -2.16 6.28
C LYS A 154 -16.57 -3.57 6.10
N SER A 155 -17.57 -3.89 6.91
CA SER A 155 -18.32 -5.13 6.85
C SER A 155 -19.80 -4.83 6.61
N TYR A 156 -20.45 -5.63 5.78
CA TYR A 156 -21.86 -5.49 5.41
C TYR A 156 -22.59 -6.81 5.60
N ASP A 157 -23.63 -6.81 6.43
CA ASP A 157 -24.64 -7.87 6.46
C ASP A 157 -25.74 -7.49 5.45
N LEU A 158 -25.70 -8.10 4.26
CA LEU A 158 -26.65 -7.77 3.19
C LEU A 158 -28.07 -8.25 3.50
N SER A 159 -28.26 -9.13 4.48
CA SER A 159 -29.59 -9.55 4.93
C SER A 159 -30.33 -8.47 5.72
N LYS A 160 -29.58 -7.52 6.29
CA LYS A 160 -30.09 -6.41 7.11
C LYS A 160 -29.92 -5.04 6.44
N THR A 161 -29.31 -5.02 5.26
CA THR A 161 -29.03 -3.76 4.55
C THR A 161 -30.28 -3.32 3.79
N GLU A 162 -31.00 -2.34 4.33
CA GLU A 162 -32.21 -1.80 3.71
C GLU A 162 -31.91 -1.08 2.38
N ASN A 163 -30.89 -0.23 2.35
CA ASN A 163 -30.52 0.53 1.17
C ASN A 163 -29.03 0.40 0.83
N LEU A 164 -28.73 -0.64 0.05
CA LEU A 164 -27.37 -0.95 -0.37
C LEU A 164 -26.73 0.17 -1.21
N LYS A 165 -27.52 0.94 -1.98
CA LYS A 165 -27.01 2.06 -2.80
C LYS A 165 -26.43 3.17 -1.94
N ILE A 166 -27.11 3.51 -0.84
CA ILE A 166 -26.64 4.53 0.12
C ILE A 166 -25.35 4.05 0.80
N GLU A 167 -25.32 2.80 1.26
CA GLU A 167 -24.14 2.21 1.89
C GLU A 167 -22.92 2.19 0.98
N ILE A 168 -23.11 1.82 -0.30
CA ILE A 168 -22.06 1.87 -1.31
C ILE A 168 -21.61 3.30 -1.59
N THR A 169 -22.54 4.26 -1.67
CA THR A 169 -22.18 5.67 -1.87
C THR A 169 -21.34 6.19 -0.70
N ASN A 170 -21.68 5.82 0.54
CA ASN A 170 -20.91 6.15 1.72
C ASN A 170 -19.53 5.48 1.70
N LEU A 171 -19.45 4.23 1.26
CA LEU A 171 -18.18 3.53 1.10
C LEU A 171 -17.24 4.24 0.12
N VAL A 172 -17.75 4.72 -1.02
CA VAL A 172 -16.94 5.46 -1.99
C VAL A 172 -16.41 6.77 -1.39
N LYS A 173 -17.20 7.46 -0.54
CA LYS A 173 -16.72 8.63 0.20
C LYS A 173 -15.56 8.25 1.14
N ILE A 174 -15.66 7.12 1.84
CA ILE A 174 -14.59 6.60 2.72
C ILE A 174 -13.33 6.31 1.92
N PHE A 175 -13.44 5.66 0.75
CA PHE A 175 -12.29 5.41 -0.14
C PHE A 175 -11.59 6.72 -0.50
N ASN A 176 -12.34 7.72 -0.98
CA ASN A 176 -11.78 9.02 -1.34
C ASN A 176 -11.07 9.69 -0.17
N THR A 177 -11.59 9.61 1.06
CA THR A 177 -10.92 10.14 2.25
C THR A 177 -9.63 9.38 2.57
N LYS A 178 -9.66 8.04 2.57
CA LYS A 178 -8.48 7.21 2.87
C LYS A 178 -7.36 7.39 1.83
N LEU A 179 -7.71 7.46 0.55
CA LEU A 179 -6.77 7.69 -0.55
C LEU A 179 -6.08 9.06 -0.43
N LYS A 180 -6.85 10.11 -0.09
CA LYS A 180 -6.28 11.45 0.17
C LYS A 180 -5.30 11.43 1.34
N LEU A 181 -5.66 10.79 2.44
CA LEU A 181 -4.79 10.69 3.63
C LEU A 181 -3.48 9.97 3.30
N ALA A 182 -3.54 8.84 2.59
CA ALA A 182 -2.36 8.09 2.17
C ALA A 182 -1.42 8.95 1.30
N ARG A 183 -1.98 9.72 0.35
CA ARG A 183 -1.21 10.64 -0.49
C ARG A 183 -0.52 11.74 0.31
N ILE A 184 -1.21 12.32 1.30
CA ILE A 184 -0.62 13.35 2.17
C ILE A 184 0.56 12.77 2.95
N SER A 185 0.40 11.58 3.55
CA SER A 185 1.50 10.92 4.27
C SER A 185 2.70 10.59 3.37
N ASP A 186 2.45 10.14 2.14
CA ASP A 186 3.52 9.86 1.19
C ASP A 186 4.25 11.13 0.73
N THR A 187 3.51 12.23 0.55
CA THR A 187 4.09 13.53 0.19
C THR A 187 4.93 14.09 1.34
N ALA A 188 4.43 14.01 2.58
CA ALA A 188 5.17 14.42 3.77
C ALA A 188 6.48 13.63 3.92
N ARG A 189 6.42 12.30 3.79
CA ARG A 189 7.62 11.43 3.86
C ARG A 189 8.63 11.77 2.76
N ARG A 190 8.19 12.05 1.53
CA ARG A 190 9.09 12.47 0.44
C ARG A 190 9.75 13.81 0.72
N ASN A 191 8.99 14.77 1.24
CA ASN A 191 9.54 16.08 1.61
C ASN A 191 10.59 15.94 2.73
N GLU A 192 10.35 15.10 3.74
CA GLU A 192 11.32 14.81 4.79
C GLU A 192 12.62 14.21 4.24
N VAL A 193 12.53 13.22 3.34
CA VAL A 193 13.71 12.62 2.69
C VAL A 193 14.47 13.67 1.87
N GLN A 194 13.76 14.49 1.09
CA GLN A 194 14.38 15.54 0.29
C GLN A 194 15.09 16.60 1.14
N ILE A 195 14.52 16.97 2.29
CA ILE A 195 15.15 17.90 3.25
C ILE A 195 16.44 17.29 3.82
N ILE A 196 16.42 15.99 4.15
CA ILE A 196 17.61 15.29 4.67
C ILE A 196 18.71 15.24 3.61
N ASP A 197 18.37 14.87 2.37
CA ASP A 197 19.32 14.82 1.26
C ASP A 197 19.93 16.20 1.00
N GLN A 198 19.10 17.25 0.97
CA GLN A 198 19.57 18.63 0.81
C GLN A 198 20.50 19.06 1.95
N TYR A 199 20.19 18.69 3.19
CA TYR A 199 21.06 18.96 4.33
C TYR A 199 22.41 18.23 4.21
N HIS A 200 22.44 16.98 3.76
CA HIS A 200 23.68 16.23 3.54
C HIS A 200 24.56 16.88 2.48
N GLU A 201 23.98 17.38 1.38
CA GLU A 201 24.71 18.14 0.36
C GLU A 201 25.31 19.43 0.92
N VAL A 202 24.54 20.20 1.68
CA VAL A 202 25.01 21.45 2.31
C VAL A 202 26.14 21.16 3.30
N LEU A 203 26.00 20.14 4.16
CA LEU A 203 27.01 19.72 5.13
C LEU A 203 28.32 19.33 4.44
N ASP A 204 28.26 18.52 3.38
CA ASP A 204 29.44 18.11 2.62
C ASP A 204 30.12 19.32 1.95
N LYS A 205 29.33 20.20 1.31
CA LYS A 205 29.83 21.39 0.62
C LYS A 205 30.51 22.36 1.58
N GLN A 206 29.87 22.72 2.69
CA GLN A 206 30.41 23.69 3.65
C GLN A 206 31.70 23.18 4.28
N THR A 207 31.71 21.93 4.76
CA THR A 207 32.93 21.35 5.35
C THR A 207 34.07 21.23 4.33
N ARG A 208 33.76 20.99 3.05
CA ARG A 208 34.76 20.95 1.96
C ARG A 208 35.35 22.33 1.69
N LEU A 209 34.52 23.37 1.64
CA LEU A 209 34.96 24.76 1.47
C LEU A 209 35.87 25.19 2.63
N ILE A 210 35.48 24.84 3.87
CA ILE A 210 36.28 25.13 5.06
C ILE A 210 37.66 24.49 4.96
N VAL A 211 37.72 23.18 4.67
CA VAL A 211 39.01 22.48 4.48
C VAL A 211 39.82 23.10 3.34
N GLY A 212 39.18 23.48 2.24
CA GLY A 212 39.84 24.14 1.11
C GLY A 212 40.54 25.44 1.50
N GLU A 213 39.90 26.27 2.33
CA GLU A 213 40.49 27.52 2.82
C GLU A 213 41.62 27.26 3.82
N LEU A 214 41.39 26.37 4.80
CA LEU A 214 42.38 26.06 5.83
C LEU A 214 43.69 25.54 5.24
N LEU A 215 43.62 24.73 4.19
CA LEU A 215 44.80 24.18 3.53
C LEU A 215 45.56 25.18 2.67
N LYS A 216 45.06 26.41 2.47
CA LYS A 216 45.86 27.50 1.87
C LYS A 216 46.92 28.03 2.84
N ASN A 217 46.69 27.93 4.15
CA ASN A 217 47.66 28.36 5.16
C ASN A 217 48.80 27.31 5.28
N PRO A 218 50.07 27.67 5.02
CA PRO A 218 51.21 26.76 5.13
C PRO A 218 51.38 26.12 6.51
N GLU A 219 51.02 26.80 7.59
CA GLU A 219 51.10 26.28 8.96
C GLU A 219 50.10 25.13 9.18
N LEU A 220 48.93 25.22 8.54
CA LEU A 220 47.87 24.21 8.64
C LEU A 220 48.05 23.03 7.69
N GLN A 221 48.88 23.17 6.65
CA GLN A 221 49.22 22.07 5.71
C GLN A 221 49.83 20.86 6.43
N ILE A 222 50.59 21.09 7.51
CA ILE A 222 51.19 20.03 8.33
C ILE A 222 50.10 19.10 8.91
N TYR A 223 48.89 19.62 9.15
CA TYR A 223 47.75 18.88 9.70
C TYR A 223 46.81 18.28 8.65
N LYS A 224 47.11 18.39 7.35
CA LYS A 224 46.22 17.99 6.24
C LYS A 224 45.55 16.62 6.42
N ASN A 225 46.33 15.58 6.69
CA ASN A 225 45.80 14.22 6.87
C ASN A 225 44.87 14.10 8.07
N ARG A 226 45.14 14.87 9.13
CA ARG A 226 44.33 14.89 10.36
C ARG A 226 43.03 15.68 10.14
N ILE A 227 43.08 16.82 9.46
CA ILE A 227 41.91 17.62 9.05
C ILE A 227 40.96 16.79 8.18
N LEU A 228 41.49 16.06 7.18
CA LEU A 228 40.67 15.20 6.31
C LEU A 228 40.01 14.05 7.09
N LYS A 229 40.71 13.44 8.05
CA LYS A 229 40.13 12.42 8.95
C LYS A 229 39.04 13.02 9.84
N LEU A 230 39.28 14.18 10.42
CA LEU A 230 38.32 14.90 11.27
C LEU A 230 37.09 15.33 10.48
N ARG A 231 37.23 15.75 9.22
CA ARG A 231 36.09 16.03 8.33
C ARG A 231 35.17 14.81 8.19
N LYS A 232 35.74 13.64 7.89
CA LYS A 232 34.97 12.39 7.76
C LYS A 232 34.22 12.05 9.05
N LEU A 233 34.88 12.22 10.21
CA LEU A 233 34.27 11.99 11.52
C LEU A 233 33.14 12.97 11.82
N PHE A 234 33.35 14.26 11.52
CA PHE A 234 32.35 15.29 11.72
C PHE A 234 31.11 15.05 10.86
N ILE A 235 31.29 14.79 9.56
CA ILE A 235 30.17 14.48 8.65
C ILE A 235 29.38 13.30 9.21
N LYS A 236 30.04 12.19 9.55
CA LYS A 236 29.38 10.99 10.11
C LYS A 236 28.59 11.30 11.38
N LYS A 237 29.12 12.15 12.26
CA LYS A 237 28.44 12.57 13.50
C LYS A 237 27.25 13.49 13.23
N SER A 238 27.32 14.30 12.19
CA SER A 238 26.35 15.35 11.88
C SER A 238 25.28 14.96 10.86
N LEU A 239 25.30 13.73 10.31
CA LEU A 239 24.30 13.23 9.35
C LEU A 239 22.85 13.28 9.86
N ASN A 240 22.65 13.13 11.17
CA ASN A 240 21.32 13.08 11.81
C ASN A 240 20.91 14.39 12.52
N LEU A 241 21.73 15.43 12.44
CA LEU A 241 21.47 16.71 13.10
C LEU A 241 20.96 17.70 12.06
N SER A 242 19.71 18.17 12.13
CA SER A 242 19.25 19.24 11.25
C SER A 242 19.74 20.59 11.78
N LEU A 243 20.70 21.20 11.09
CA LEU A 243 21.33 22.47 11.48
C LEU A 243 21.29 23.48 10.32
N LYS A 244 21.16 24.78 10.65
CA LYS A 244 21.26 25.87 9.66
C LYS A 244 22.70 26.03 9.17
N ASP A 245 22.88 26.44 7.92
CA ASP A 245 24.17 26.65 7.25
C ASP A 245 25.19 27.41 8.10
N SER A 246 24.78 28.52 8.72
CA SER A 246 25.65 29.36 9.56
C SER A 246 26.09 28.70 10.86
N LYS A 247 25.38 27.67 11.33
CA LYS A 247 25.77 26.87 12.50
C LYS A 247 26.71 25.73 12.11
N ILE A 248 26.51 25.09 10.95
CA ILE A 248 27.38 24.02 10.45
C ILE A 248 28.84 24.48 10.41
N SER A 249 29.10 25.65 9.83
CA SER A 249 30.45 26.19 9.71
C SER A 249 31.09 26.42 11.08
N LYS A 250 30.38 27.10 11.98
CA LYS A 250 30.85 27.38 13.35
C LYS A 250 31.14 26.10 14.12
N GLU A 251 30.21 25.15 14.12
CA GLU A 251 30.37 23.89 14.82
C GLU A 251 31.51 23.04 14.25
N TYR A 252 31.72 23.07 12.94
CA TYR A 252 32.82 22.36 12.31
C TYR A 252 34.18 22.98 12.69
N ILE A 253 34.30 24.30 12.70
CA ILE A 253 35.52 25.01 13.13
C ILE A 253 35.81 24.69 14.59
N THR A 254 34.84 24.87 15.48
CA THR A 254 34.99 24.53 16.92
C THR A 254 35.35 23.06 17.11
N PHE A 255 34.80 22.16 16.29
CA PHE A 255 35.17 20.75 16.30
C PHE A 255 36.64 20.54 15.88
N LEU A 256 37.13 21.22 14.85
CA LEU A 256 38.52 21.14 14.43
C LEU A 256 39.47 21.70 15.48
N GLU A 257 39.19 22.90 16.01
CA GLU A 257 39.99 23.57 17.06
C GLU A 257 40.19 22.66 18.27
N LYS A 258 39.09 22.06 18.76
CA LYS A 258 39.12 21.14 19.91
C LYS A 258 39.92 19.86 19.66
N ASN A 259 39.94 19.34 18.43
CA ASN A 259 40.63 18.08 18.11
C ASN A 259 42.08 18.28 17.65
N LEU A 260 42.44 19.49 17.24
CA LEU A 260 43.78 19.88 16.83
C LEU A 260 44.53 20.63 17.94
N ASN A 261 43.84 21.12 18.98
CA ASN A 261 44.37 22.01 20.03
C ASN A 261 45.01 23.28 19.43
N LEU A 262 44.30 23.93 18.51
CA LEU A 262 44.73 25.13 17.81
C LEU A 262 43.55 26.09 17.69
N GLU A 263 43.80 27.40 17.73
CA GLU A 263 42.82 28.40 17.31
C GLU A 263 42.84 28.53 15.79
N ILE A 264 41.67 28.45 15.17
CA ILE A 264 41.52 28.49 13.72
C ILE A 264 40.81 29.79 13.36
N SER A 265 41.54 30.76 12.82
CA SER A 265 40.93 31.92 12.18
C SER A 265 40.36 31.49 10.82
N TYR A 266 39.04 31.46 10.72
CA TYR A 266 38.28 31.12 9.51
C TYR A 266 37.22 32.20 9.22
#